data_AF-A0A0G1WN23-F1
#
_entry.id   AF-A0A0G1WN23-F1
#
_cell.length_a   1.000
_cell.length_b   1.000
_cell.length_c   1.000
_cell.angle_alpha   90.00
_cell.angle_beta   90.00
_cell.angle_gamma   90.00
#
_symmetry.space_group_name_H-M   'P 1'
#
loop_
_entity.id
_entity.type
_entity.pdbx_description
1 polymer ?
#
loop_
_entity_poly.entity_id
_entity_poly.type
_entity_poly.pdbx_seq_one_letter_code
_entity_poly.pdbx_strand_id
1 'polypeptide(L)'
;MKISLGLRAFLQAAGVTAYVIVFAFTVQNAEAWFTAHNFPPSPILSMVIFLLTFIVSALICSSLVFLQSVRLFAEGQKDAAWKLFFGSVAWLAFFLVFFGAITLLTL
;
A
#
# COMPACT_ATOMS: atom_id res chain seq x y z
N MET A 1 -16.29 -20.09 7.43
CA MET A 1 -17.05 -19.01 6.76
C MET A 1 -16.58 -18.89 5.30
N LYS A 2 -17.47 -19.02 4.31
CA LYS A 2 -17.14 -18.72 2.90
C LYS A 2 -17.14 -17.19 2.72
N ILE A 3 -15.97 -16.56 2.83
CA ILE A 3 -15.81 -15.11 2.61
C ILE A 3 -16.08 -14.81 1.12
N SER A 4 -16.98 -13.86 0.84
CA SER A 4 -17.33 -13.43 -0.51
C SER A 4 -16.15 -12.76 -1.23
N LEU A 5 -16.12 -12.85 -2.56
CA LEU A 5 -15.02 -12.30 -3.36
C LEU A 5 -14.86 -10.77 -3.17
N GLY A 6 -15.98 -10.06 -3.03
CA GLY A 6 -15.99 -8.61 -2.79
C GLY A 6 -15.39 -8.22 -1.44
N LEU A 7 -15.68 -8.99 -0.38
CA LEU A 7 -15.09 -8.73 0.95
C LEU A 7 -13.58 -9.00 0.95
N ARG A 8 -13.12 -10.01 0.20
CA ARG A 8 -11.67 -10.25 0.02
C ARG A 8 -10.97 -9.09 -0.69
N ALA A 9 -11.57 -8.59 -1.77
CA ALA A 9 -11.04 -7.44 -2.50
C ALA A 9 -10.97 -6.19 -1.62
N PHE A 10 -12.03 -5.93 -0.86
CA PHE A 10 -12.06 -4.83 0.11
C PHE A 10 -10.97 -4.98 1.17
N LEU A 11 -10.82 -6.17 1.78
CA LEU A 11 -9.80 -6.43 2.80
C LEU A 11 -8.37 -6.27 2.26
N GLN A 12 -8.12 -6.69 1.02
CA GLN A 12 -6.82 -6.45 0.38
C GLN A 12 -6.54 -4.96 0.21
N ALA A 13 -7.49 -4.22 -0.36
CA ALA A 13 -7.33 -2.79 -0.55
C ALA A 13 -7.18 -2.05 0.79
N ALA A 14 -8.00 -2.38 1.79
CA ALA A 14 -7.92 -1.81 3.13
C ALA A 14 -6.59 -2.12 3.81
N GLY A 15 -6.06 -3.34 3.65
CA GLY A 15 -4.75 -3.73 4.17
C GLY A 15 -3.60 -2.93 3.53
N VAL A 16 -3.65 -2.74 2.21
CA VAL A 16 -2.68 -1.88 1.49
C VAL A 16 -2.80 -0.43 1.95
N THR A 17 -4.01 0.11 2.03
CA THR A 17 -4.25 1.49 2.51
C THR A 17 -3.74 1.69 3.93
N ALA A 18 -4.02 0.76 4.85
CA ALA A 18 -3.52 0.82 6.23
C ALA A 18 -1.98 0.82 6.26
N TYR A 19 -1.34 -0.03 5.47
CA TYR A 19 0.11 -0.06 5.34
C TYR A 19 0.68 1.25 4.77
N VAL A 20 0.07 1.82 3.74
CA VAL A 20 0.46 3.12 3.16
C VAL A 20 0.35 4.25 4.17
N ILE A 21 -0.70 4.25 5.01
CA ILE A 21 -0.85 5.23 6.10
C ILE A 21 0.32 5.11 7.08
N VAL A 22 0.65 3.90 7.55
CA VAL A 22 1.78 3.67 8.46
C VAL A 22 3.10 4.12 7.83
N PHE A 23 3.32 3.81 6.55
CA PHE A 23 4.48 4.26 5.80
C PHE A 23 4.57 5.79 5.73
N ALA A 24 3.48 6.47 5.40
CA ALA A 24 3.43 7.93 5.33
C ALA A 24 3.78 8.59 6.67
N PHE A 25 3.22 8.08 7.77
CA PHE A 25 3.58 8.53 9.12
C PHE A 25 5.06 8.28 9.44
N THR A 26 5.60 7.13 9.02
CA THR A 26 7.02 6.81 9.25
C THR A 26 7.93 7.80 8.54
N VAL A 27 7.65 8.11 7.27
CA VAL A 27 8.43 9.08 6.48
C VAL A 27 8.31 10.49 7.07
N GLN A 28 7.10 10.90 7.48
CA GLN A 28 6.87 12.21 8.11
C GLN A 28 7.69 12.39 9.40
N ASN A 29 7.81 11.34 10.22
CA ASN A 29 8.55 11.39 11.48
C ASN A 29 10.05 11.09 11.31
N ALA A 30 10.48 10.58 10.15
CA ALA A 30 11.87 10.22 9.90
C ALA A 30 12.79 11.45 9.94
N GLU A 31 12.38 12.57 9.34
CA GLU A 31 13.19 13.80 9.34
C GLU A 31 13.48 14.29 10.77
N ALA A 32 12.43 14.41 11.60
CA ALA A 32 12.57 14.81 12.99
C ALA A 32 13.48 13.86 13.78
N TRP A 33 13.40 12.56 13.52
CA TRP A 33 14.25 11.56 14.16
C TRP A 33 15.73 11.70 13.75
N PHE A 34 16.02 11.91 12.46
CA PHE A 34 17.38 12.09 11.96
C PHE A 34 18.03 13.38 12.49
N THR A 35 17.28 14.48 12.53
CA THR A 35 17.76 15.75 13.10
C THR A 35 18.03 15.63 14.60
N ALA A 36 17.17 14.95 15.35
CA ALA A 36 17.34 14.75 16.80
C ALA A 36 18.60 13.93 17.17
N HIS A 37 19.06 13.05 16.28
CA HIS A 37 20.21 12.17 16.54
C HIS A 37 21.53 12.64 15.92
N ASN A 38 21.61 13.89 15.43
CA ASN A 38 22.82 14.46 14.80
C ASN A 38 23.40 13.57 13.69
N PHE A 39 22.55 12.86 12.94
CA PHE A 39 22.92 12.18 11.71
C PHE A 39 22.54 13.09 10.54
N PRO A 40 23.39 14.03 10.08
CA PRO A 40 23.12 14.71 8.82
C PRO A 40 23.41 13.71 7.69
N PRO A 41 22.39 13.12 7.04
CA PRO A 41 22.67 12.24 5.93
C PRO A 41 23.25 13.09 4.80
N SER A 42 24.26 12.58 4.09
CA SER A 42 24.65 13.21 2.83
C SER A 42 23.42 13.25 1.90
N PRO A 43 23.23 14.30 1.08
CA PRO A 43 22.04 14.44 0.24
C PRO A 43 21.76 13.24 -0.67
N ILE A 44 22.83 12.52 -1.07
CA ILE A 44 22.72 11.30 -1.88
C ILE A 44 22.25 10.12 -1.03
N LEU A 45 22.78 9.97 0.18
CA LEU A 45 22.42 8.84 1.05
C LEU A 45 20.97 8.92 1.51
N SER A 46 20.44 10.11 1.79
CA SER A 46 19.03 10.29 2.14
C SER A 46 18.10 9.88 0.98
N MET A 47 18.43 10.28 -0.25
CA MET A 47 17.69 9.85 -1.45
C MET A 47 17.73 8.34 -1.64
N VAL A 48 18.90 7.71 -1.45
CA VAL A 48 19.05 6.25 -1.57
C VAL A 48 18.20 5.51 -0.53
N ILE A 49 18.25 5.93 0.74
CA ILE A 49 17.45 5.33 1.81
C ILE A 49 15.96 5.49 1.52
N PHE A 50 15.53 6.69 1.13
CA PHE A 50 14.13 6.93 0.78
C PHE A 50 13.65 6.04 -0.37
N LEU A 51 14.43 5.93 -1.46
CA LEU A 51 14.09 5.07 -2.59
C LEU A 51 14.04 3.59 -2.19
N LEU A 52 14.99 3.12 -1.39
CA LEU A 52 14.97 1.74 -0.90
C LEU A 52 13.74 1.46 -0.03
N THR A 53 13.42 2.34 0.91
CA THR A 53 12.22 2.23 1.76
C THR A 53 10.94 2.28 0.91
N PHE A 54 10.89 3.12 -0.12
CA PHE A 54 9.78 3.16 -1.07
C PHE A 54 9.65 1.87 -1.89
N ILE A 55 10.74 1.29 -2.40
CA ILE A 55 10.72 0.03 -3.15
C ILE A 55 10.27 -1.13 -2.25
N VAL A 56 10.80 -1.22 -1.03
CA VAL A 56 10.36 -2.23 -0.04
C VAL A 56 8.87 -2.07 0.25
N SER A 57 8.39 -0.84 0.38
CA SER A 57 6.97 -0.53 0.55
C SER A 57 6.12 -1.02 -0.62
N ALA A 58 6.54 -0.72 -1.86
CA ALA A 58 5.88 -1.22 -3.06
C ALA A 58 5.88 -2.76 -3.14
N LEU A 59 6.96 -3.42 -2.73
CA LEU A 59 7.04 -4.88 -2.67
C LEU A 59 6.06 -5.47 -1.66
N ILE A 60 5.92 -4.87 -0.49
CA ILE A 60 4.93 -5.31 0.52
C ILE A 60 3.51 -5.13 -0.02
N CYS A 61 3.19 -3.96 -0.58
CA CYS A 61 1.89 -3.69 -1.21
C CYS A 61 1.57 -4.71 -2.32
N SER A 62 2.52 -4.93 -3.23
CA SER A 62 2.36 -5.89 -4.31
C SER A 62 2.15 -7.31 -3.77
N SER A 63 2.89 -7.73 -2.75
CA SER A 63 2.73 -9.03 -2.11
C SER A 63 1.34 -9.19 -1.51
N LEU A 64 0.81 -8.19 -0.80
CA LEU A 64 -0.53 -8.24 -0.20
C LEU A 64 -1.65 -8.46 -1.25
N VAL A 65 -1.51 -7.88 -2.44
CA VAL A 65 -2.50 -7.99 -3.52
C VAL A 65 -2.29 -9.25 -4.37
N PHE A 66 -1.05 -9.53 -4.76
CA PHE A 66 -0.71 -10.61 -5.68
C PHE A 66 -0.75 -11.99 -5.02
N LEU A 67 -0.40 -12.15 -3.74
CA LEU A 67 -0.30 -13.47 -3.10
C LEU A 67 -1.61 -14.27 -3.22
N GLN A 68 -2.74 -13.60 -3.00
CA GLN A 68 -4.05 -14.25 -3.08
C GLN A 68 -4.54 -14.43 -4.52
N SER A 69 -4.22 -13.49 -5.41
CA SER A 69 -4.56 -13.57 -6.84
C SER A 69 -3.80 -14.71 -7.52
N VAL A 70 -2.50 -14.86 -7.20
CA VAL A 70 -1.64 -15.95 -7.68
C VAL A 70 -2.11 -17.30 -7.15
N ARG A 71 -2.51 -17.37 -5.88
CA ARG A 71 -3.08 -18.61 -5.31
C ARG A 71 -4.34 -19.05 -6.04
N LEU A 72 -5.27 -18.13 -6.31
CA LEU A 72 -6.49 -18.44 -7.08
C LEU A 72 -6.17 -18.85 -8.53
N PHE A 73 -5.13 -18.27 -9.12
CA PHE A 73 -4.67 -18.67 -10.45
C PHE A 73 -4.07 -20.09 -10.46
N ALA A 74 -3.30 -20.44 -9.43
CA ALA A 74 -2.74 -21.78 -9.24
C ALA A 74 -3.85 -22.84 -8.98
N GLU A 75 -4.93 -22.45 -8.31
CA GLU A 75 -6.12 -23.30 -8.08
C GLU A 75 -7.03 -23.42 -9.34
N GLY A 76 -6.61 -22.86 -10.49
CA GLY A 76 -7.35 -22.95 -11.76
C GLY A 76 -8.53 -21.98 -11.88
N GLN A 77 -8.81 -21.18 -10.85
CA GLN A 77 -9.94 -20.25 -10.79
C GLN A 77 -9.60 -18.89 -11.41
N LYS A 78 -9.23 -18.87 -12.69
CA LYS A 78 -8.73 -17.67 -13.40
C LYS A 78 -9.71 -16.50 -13.36
N ASP A 79 -11.00 -16.76 -13.54
CA ASP A 79 -12.04 -15.72 -13.49
C ASP A 79 -12.16 -15.09 -12.10
N ALA A 80 -12.03 -15.89 -11.04
CA ALA A 80 -12.05 -15.41 -9.67
C ALA A 80 -10.79 -14.61 -9.33
N ALA A 81 -9.63 -15.03 -9.85
CA ALA A 81 -8.37 -14.30 -9.69
C ALA A 81 -8.44 -12.90 -10.32
N TRP A 82 -8.94 -12.79 -11.56
CA TRP A 82 -9.11 -11.50 -12.23
C TRP A 82 -10.13 -10.61 -11.52
N LYS A 83 -11.28 -11.17 -11.11
CA LYS A 83 -12.30 -10.43 -10.35
C LYS A 83 -11.75 -9.93 -9.01
N LEU A 84 -10.92 -10.72 -8.33
CA LEU A 84 -10.27 -10.29 -7.09
C LEU A 84 -9.28 -9.15 -7.35
N PHE A 85 -8.37 -9.32 -8.32
CA PHE A 85 -7.38 -8.31 -8.65
C PHE A 85 -8.00 -6.96 -9.05
N PHE A 86 -8.90 -6.96 -10.03
CA PHE A 86 -9.57 -5.73 -10.47
C PHE A 86 -10.50 -5.17 -9.41
N GLY A 87 -11.13 -6.02 -8.59
CA GLY A 87 -11.90 -5.59 -7.42
C GLY A 87 -11.03 -4.84 -6.41
N SER A 88 -9.84 -5.35 -6.11
CA SER A 88 -8.88 -4.70 -5.20
C SER A 88 -8.37 -3.37 -5.78
N VAL A 89 -8.11 -3.30 -7.09
CA VAL A 89 -7.74 -2.05 -7.78
C VAL A 89 -8.87 -1.01 -7.71
N ALA A 90 -10.13 -1.43 -7.93
CA ALA A 90 -11.27 -0.53 -7.82
C ALA A 90 -11.43 0.05 -6.41
N TRP A 91 -11.25 -0.78 -5.37
CA TRP A 91 -11.26 -0.31 -3.98
C TRP A 91 -10.08 0.61 -3.64
N LEU A 92 -8.88 0.34 -4.17
CA LEU A 92 -7.73 1.23 -4.03
C LEU A 92 -7.99 2.59 -4.69
N ALA A 93 -8.59 2.61 -5.89
CA ALA A 93 -9.00 3.83 -6.56
C ALA A 93 -10.06 4.60 -5.74
N PHE A 94 -11.02 3.89 -5.16
CA PHE A 94 -11.99 4.49 -4.24
C PHE A 94 -11.30 5.14 -3.03
N PHE A 95 -10.36 4.46 -2.36
CA PHE A 95 -9.61 5.04 -1.25
C PHE A 95 -8.78 6.25 -1.67
N LEU A 96 -8.16 6.22 -2.84
CA LEU A 96 -7.43 7.37 -3.39
C LEU A 96 -8.35 8.59 -3.54
N VAL A 97 -9.52 8.42 -4.15
CA VAL A 97 -10.50 9.50 -4.31
C VAL A 97 -11.00 9.97 -2.95
N PHE A 98 -11.27 9.05 -2.02
CA PHE A 98 -11.74 9.37 -0.68
C PHE A 98 -10.74 10.24 0.11
N PHE A 99 -9.48 9.82 0.20
CA PHE A 99 -8.44 10.60 0.89
C PHE A 99 -8.10 11.90 0.15
N GLY A 100 -8.13 11.88 -1.18
CA GLY A 100 -7.95 13.08 -2.00
C GLY A 100 -9.04 14.12 -1.74
N ALA A 101 -10.31 13.69 -1.70
CA ALA A 101 -11.44 14.56 -1.39
C ALA A 101 -11.36 15.13 0.03
N ILE A 102 -10.98 14.31 1.02
CA ILE A 102 -10.75 14.79 2.40
C ILE A 102 -9.70 15.90 2.40
N THR A 103 -8.56 15.68 1.74
CA THR A 103 -7.47 16.66 1.68
C THR A 103 -7.93 17.98 1.06
N LEU A 104 -8.71 17.92 -0.03
CA LEU A 104 -9.24 19.12 -0.69
C LEU A 104 -10.28 19.88 0.14
N LEU A 105 -11.06 19.20 0.99
CA LEU A 105 -12.04 19.85 1.87
C LEU A 105 -11.40 20.49 3.11
N THR A 106 -10.21 20.02 3.50
CA THR A 106 -9.44 20.54 4.65
C THR A 106 -8.47 21.67 4.29
N LEU A 107 -8.33 21.97 3.00
CA LEU A 107 -7.46 23.01 2.43
C LEU A 107 -8.19 24.36 2.41
#